data_AF-A0A351ETC9-F1
#
_entry.id   AF-A0A351ETC9-F1
#
_cell.length_a   1.000
_cell.length_b   1.000
_cell.length_c   1.000
_cell.angle_alpha   90.00
_cell.angle_beta   90.00
_cell.angle_gamma   90.00
#
_symmetry.space_group_name_H-M   'P 1'
#
loop_
_entity.id
_entity.type
_entity.pdbx_description
1 polymer ?
#
loop_
_entity_poly.entity_id
_entity_poly.type
_entity_poly.pdbx_seq_one_letter_code
_entity_poly.pdbx_strand_id
1 'polypeptide(L)' 'MKYTKLGNTGVDVSRICLGCMSYGSSSQGTHDWALEEDESRPFIQQALD' A
#
# COMPACT_ATOMS: atom_id res chain seq x y z
N MET A 1 0.56 -15.44 -4.03
CA MET A 1 -0.32 -14.46 -4.73
C MET A 1 -0.59 -14.86 -6.19
N LYS A 2 -1.66 -14.33 -6.80
CA LYS A 2 -1.92 -14.44 -8.26
C LYS A 2 -1.42 -13.16 -8.94
N TYR A 3 -0.62 -13.30 -10.00
CA TYR A 3 -0.04 -12.19 -10.76
C TYR A 3 -0.66 -12.06 -12.16
N THR A 4 -0.60 -10.85 -12.71
CA THR A 4 -1.02 -10.52 -14.08
C THR A 4 -0.15 -9.41 -14.66
N LYS A 5 -0.10 -9.28 -15.99
CA LYS A 5 0.59 -8.15 -16.64
C LYS A 5 -0.18 -6.85 -16.45
N LEU A 6 0.51 -5.78 -16.10
CA LEU A 6 -0.04 -4.42 -16.06
C LEU A 6 -0.09 -3.84 -17.48
N GLY A 7 -1.21 -4.04 -18.18
CA GLY A 7 -1.38 -3.58 -19.56
C GLY A 7 -0.25 -4.08 -20.46
N ASN A 8 0.33 -3.17 -21.26
CA ASN A 8 1.42 -3.48 -22.19
C ASN A 8 2.81 -3.12 -21.64
N THR A 9 2.94 -2.93 -20.32
CA THR A 9 4.22 -2.49 -19.70
C THR A 9 5.24 -3.61 -19.54
N GLY A 10 4.81 -4.88 -19.64
CA GLY A 10 5.64 -6.05 -19.36
C GLY A 10 5.81 -6.37 -17.87
N VAL A 11 5.40 -5.48 -16.97
CA VAL A 11 5.50 -5.65 -15.51
C VAL A 11 4.44 -6.62 -15.00
N ASP A 12 4.85 -7.57 -14.16
CA ASP A 12 3.93 -8.43 -13.41
C ASP A 12 3.50 -7.76 -12.11
N VAL A 13 2.19 -7.70 -11.86
CA VAL A 13 1.59 -7.14 -10.64
C VAL A 13 0.64 -8.15 -10.01
N SER A 14 0.50 -8.11 -8.69
CA SER A 14 -0.51 -8.89 -7.98
C SER A 14 -1.91 -8.48 -8.43
N ARG A 15 -2.85 -9.42 -8.49
CA ARG A 15 -4.26 -9.12 -8.82
C ARG A 15 -4.97 -8.24 -7.79
N ILE A 16 -4.41 -8.16 -6.58
CA ILE A 16 -4.86 -7.31 -5.47
C ILE A 16 -3.63 -6.55 -4.99
N CYS A 17 -3.78 -5.25 -4.76
CA CYS A 17 -2.72 -4.37 -4.25
C CYS A 17 -3.17 -3.73 -2.93
N LEU A 18 -2.23 -3.48 -2.04
CA LEU A 18 -2.46 -2.66 -0.86
C LEU A 18 -2.56 -1.18 -1.26
N GLY A 19 -3.67 -0.52 -0.93
CA GLY A 19 -3.80 0.92 -1.08
C GLY A 19 -3.18 1.65 0.12
N CYS A 20 -2.48 2.76 -0.13
CA CYS A 20 -1.73 3.49 0.90
C CYS A 20 -2.35 4.83 1.33
N MET A 21 -3.61 5.12 0.97
CA MET A 21 -4.25 6.41 1.31
C MET A 21 -4.42 6.65 2.81
N SER A 22 -4.38 5.59 3.63
CA SER A 22 -4.44 5.68 5.09
C SER A 22 -3.08 5.85 5.76
N TYR A 23 -1.98 5.83 5.01
CA TYR A 23 -0.61 5.90 5.54
C TYR A 23 0.01 7.25 5.21
N GLY A 24 0.66 7.86 6.18
CA GLY A 24 1.29 9.16 6.02
C GLY A 24 1.22 9.98 7.30
N SER A 25 1.71 11.21 7.24
CA SER A 25 1.72 12.05 8.44
C SER A 25 0.33 12.58 8.77
N SER A 26 -0.19 12.17 9.92
CA SER A 26 -1.39 12.69 10.55
C SER A 26 -1.34 14.22 10.74
N SER A 27 -0.13 14.77 10.88
CA SER A 27 0.11 16.22 11.07
C SER A 27 0.16 17.06 9.78
N GLN A 28 0.30 16.44 8.60
CA GLN A 28 0.53 17.16 7.33
C GLN A 28 -0.63 17.06 6.33
N GLY A 29 -1.75 16.44 6.72
CA GLY A 29 -2.90 16.21 5.85
C GLY A 29 -4.24 16.61 6.47
N THR A 30 -5.33 16.36 5.74
CA THR A 30 -6.73 16.55 6.19
C THR A 30 -7.28 15.35 6.98
N HIS A 31 -6.44 14.37 7.29
CA HIS A 31 -6.83 13.08 7.84
C HIS A 31 -6.03 12.77 9.10
N ASP A 32 -6.54 13.24 10.24
CA ASP A 32 -5.96 13.02 11.56
C ASP A 32 -5.85 11.53 11.94
N TRP A 33 -6.56 10.66 11.21
CA TRP A 33 -6.54 9.20 11.34
C TRP A 33 -5.50 8.50 10.44
N ALA A 34 -4.59 9.25 9.81
CA ALA A 34 -3.49 8.64 9.07
C ALA A 34 -2.53 7.92 10.02
N LEU A 35 -2.04 6.76 9.58
CA LEU A 35 -1.04 5.98 10.32
C LEU A 35 0.36 6.43 9.91
N GLU A 36 1.20 6.71 10.91
CA GLU A 36 2.60 7.07 10.67
C GLU A 36 3.40 5.86 10.16
N GLU A 37 4.66 6.09 9.75
CA GLU A 37 5.50 5.07 9.12
C GLU A 37 5.56 3.78 9.95
N ASP A 38 5.88 3.87 11.23
CA ASP A 38 6.04 2.70 12.12
C ASP A 38 4.73 1.91 12.29
N GLU A 39 3.59 2.61 12.32
CA GLU A 39 2.26 2.00 12.44
C GLU A 39 1.81 1.34 11.13
N SER A 40 2.24 1.87 9.99
CA SER A 40 1.91 1.33 8.66
C SER A 40 2.72 0.08 8.29
N ARG A 41 3.96 -0.04 8.79
CA ARG A 41 4.92 -1.11 8.45
C ARG A 41 4.36 -2.54 8.62
N PRO A 42 3.67 -2.90 9.71
CA PRO A 42 3.09 -4.23 9.87
C PRO A 42 2.07 -4.60 8.79
N PHE A 43 1.26 -3.64 8.33
CA PHE A 43 0.27 -3.88 7.27
C PHE A 43 0.92 -4.12 5.92
N ILE A 44 2.01 -3.39 5.62
CA ILE A 44 2.79 -3.58 4.40
C ILE A 44 3.45 -4.96 4.42
N GLN A 45 4.02 -5.38 5.56
CA GLN A 45 4.60 -6.72 5.70
C GLN A 45 3.54 -7.81 5.46
N GLN A 46 2.39 -7.70 6.13
CA GLN A 46 1.28 -8.65 5.95
C GLN A 46 0.78 -8.70 4.50
N ALA A 47 0.82 -7.58 3.76
CA ALA A 47 0.42 -7.55 2.36
C ALA A 47 1.44 -8.17 1.40
N LEU A 48 2.69 -8.38 1.84
CA LEU A 48 3.75 -9.04 1.06
C LEU A 48 3.82 -10.55 1.30
N ASP A 49 3.37 -11.00 2.47
CA ASP A 49 3.27 -12.41 2.85
C ASP A 49 2.18 -13.16 2.02
#